data_AF-A0AAD9CG51-F1
#
_entry.id   AF-A0AAD9CG51-F1
#
_cell.length_a   1.000
_cell.length_b   1.000
_cell.length_c   1.000
_cell.angle_alpha   90.00
_cell.angle_beta   90.00
_cell.angle_gamma   90.00
#
_symmetry.space_group_name_H-M   'P 1'
#
loop_
_entity.id
_entity.type
_entity.pdbx_description
1 polymer ?
#
loop_
_entity_poly.entity_id
_entity_poly.type
_entity_poly.pdbx_seq_one_letter_code
_entity_poly.pdbx_strand_id
1 'polypeptide(L)'
;MASDELAKKLQSRLAATQETEPRPEPEHSPVRPKPQEADGACGDSSSELSAILTRRQDINEGNAAPRLTRVFNPYTEFKEFSRKQIKDMEMMFKR
;
A
#
# COMPACT_ATOMS: atom_id res chain seq x y z
N MET A 1 15.42 -4.21 28.73
CA MET A 1 14.66 -2.94 28.79
C MET A 1 13.57 -2.88 27.70
N ALA A 2 13.87 -2.75 26.41
CA ALA A 2 12.83 -2.68 25.36
C ALA A 2 12.04 -3.99 25.15
N SER A 3 12.69 -5.14 25.35
CA SER A 3 12.06 -6.47 25.28
C SER A 3 11.01 -6.70 26.38
N ASP A 4 11.27 -6.16 27.57
CA ASP A 4 10.48 -6.45 28.77
C ASP A 4 9.14 -5.70 28.75
N GLU A 5 9.16 -4.46 28.23
CA GLU A 5 7.93 -3.69 27.98
C GLU A 5 7.08 -4.31 26.87
N LEU A 6 7.73 -4.81 25.80
CA LEU A 6 7.04 -5.52 24.72
C LEU A 6 6.37 -6.80 25.22
N ALA A 7 7.07 -7.59 26.04
CA ALA A 7 6.53 -8.82 26.62
C ALA A 7 5.29 -8.57 27.47
N LYS A 8 5.32 -7.57 28.37
CA LYS A 8 4.16 -7.17 29.19
C LYS A 8 2.98 -6.73 28.33
N LYS A 9 3.23 -5.98 27.27
CA LYS A 9 2.20 -5.47 26.36
C LYS A 9 1.55 -6.60 25.52
N LEU A 10 2.33 -7.61 25.12
CA LEU A 10 1.81 -8.79 24.44
C LEU A 10 0.95 -9.66 25.36
N GLN A 11 1.38 -9.88 26.61
CA GLN A 11 0.60 -10.61 27.62
C GLN A 11 -0.76 -9.95 27.88
N SER A 12 -0.79 -8.61 28.01
CA SER A 12 -2.03 -7.85 28.21
C SER A 12 -3.01 -8.01 27.03
N ARG A 13 -2.52 -8.03 25.78
CA ARG A 13 -3.37 -8.24 24.59
C ARG A 13 -3.94 -9.65 24.51
N LEU A 14 -3.14 -10.65 24.84
CA LEU A 14 -3.57 -12.05 24.85
C LEU A 14 -4.71 -12.28 25.86
N ALA A 15 -4.61 -11.68 27.05
CA ALA A 15 -5.68 -11.75 28.05
C ALA A 15 -6.98 -11.11 27.53
N ALA A 16 -6.89 -9.93 26.89
CA ALA A 16 -8.07 -9.23 26.35
C ALA A 16 -8.73 -9.95 25.16
N THR A 17 -7.97 -10.72 24.37
CA THR A 17 -8.52 -11.51 23.25
C THR A 17 -9.11 -12.84 23.70
N GLN A 18 -8.65 -13.40 24.82
CA GLN A 18 -9.16 -14.66 25.35
C GLN A 18 -10.53 -14.52 26.02
N GLU A 19 -10.92 -13.31 26.43
CA GLU A 19 -12.24 -13.02 27.02
C GLU A 19 -13.32 -12.60 25.99
N THR A 20 -13.06 -12.73 24.68
CA THR A 20 -14.05 -12.41 23.64
C THR A 20 -14.08 -13.48 22.54
N GLU A 21 -15.19 -14.23 22.47
CA GLU A 21 -15.60 -15.06 21.32
C GLU A 21 -17.14 -15.21 21.36
N PRO A 22 -17.90 -15.33 20.23
CA PRO A 22 -17.51 -15.29 18.81
C PRO A 22 -18.22 -14.22 17.93
N ARG A 23 -17.52 -13.83 16.85
CA ARG A 23 -17.92 -13.54 15.45
C ARG A 23 -19.41 -13.31 15.07
N PRO A 24 -19.66 -12.37 14.13
CA PRO A 24 -20.47 -12.70 12.95
C PRO A 24 -19.64 -12.59 11.66
N GLU A 25 -19.77 -13.60 10.81
CA GLU A 25 -19.16 -13.62 9.48
C GLU A 25 -19.87 -12.64 8.54
N PRO A 26 -19.15 -11.95 7.63
CA PRO A 26 -19.73 -11.53 6.38
C PRO A 26 -19.40 -12.57 5.31
N GLU A 27 -20.41 -13.36 4.97
CA GLU A 27 -20.48 -14.21 3.77
C GLU A 27 -20.02 -13.41 2.54
N HIS A 28 -18.90 -13.81 1.92
CA HIS A 28 -18.46 -13.25 0.64
C HIS A 28 -18.54 -14.33 -0.45
N SER A 29 -19.63 -14.26 -1.21
CA SER A 29 -19.88 -15.02 -2.44
C SER A 29 -18.80 -14.71 -3.48
N PRO A 30 -18.15 -15.70 -4.13
CA PRO A 30 -17.14 -15.42 -5.14
C PRO A 30 -17.80 -15.36 -6.52
N VAL A 31 -18.16 -14.17 -6.98
CA VAL A 31 -18.41 -13.94 -8.41
C VAL A 31 -17.19 -13.27 -9.00
N ARG A 32 -16.34 -14.07 -9.65
CA ARG A 32 -15.27 -13.58 -10.55
C ARG A 32 -15.90 -12.83 -11.74
N PRO A 33 -15.26 -11.74 -12.18
CA PRO A 33 -14.87 -11.68 -13.58
C PRO A 33 -13.39 -11.31 -13.80
N LYS A 34 -12.99 -11.54 -15.05
CA LYS A 34 -11.67 -11.57 -15.71
C LYS A 34 -10.71 -10.39 -15.43
N PRO A 35 -9.40 -10.57 -15.69
CA PRO A 35 -8.37 -9.54 -15.51
C PRO A 35 -8.51 -8.46 -16.59
N GLN A 36 -8.67 -7.20 -16.16
CA GLN A 36 -8.37 -6.03 -16.97
C GLN A 36 -7.28 -5.26 -16.25
N GLU A 37 -6.11 -5.23 -16.91
CA GLU A 37 -5.01 -4.36 -16.56
C GLU A 37 -5.49 -2.90 -16.65
N ALA A 38 -5.54 -2.24 -15.51
CA ALA A 38 -5.52 -0.79 -15.41
C ALA A 38 -4.73 -0.47 -14.15
N ASP A 39 -3.49 -0.04 -14.36
CA ASP A 39 -2.75 0.80 -13.40
C ASP A 39 -3.68 1.95 -13.00
N GLY A 40 -4.22 1.86 -11.79
CA GLY A 40 -5.28 2.74 -11.32
C GLY A 40 -5.76 2.28 -9.98
N ALA A 41 -4.99 2.61 -8.94
CA ALA A 41 -5.29 2.35 -7.55
C ALA A 41 -6.67 2.93 -7.17
N CYS A 42 -7.70 2.11 -7.28
CA CYS A 42 -8.87 2.12 -6.42
C CYS A 42 -9.06 0.67 -5.96
N GLY A 43 -8.06 0.18 -5.24
CA GLY A 43 -8.21 -1.02 -4.44
C GLY A 43 -9.12 -0.65 -3.26
N ASP A 44 -10.12 -1.47 -3.00
CA ASP A 44 -10.88 -1.48 -1.76
C ASP A 44 -9.97 -1.09 -0.56
N SER A 45 -10.42 -0.19 0.33
CA SER A 45 -9.63 0.33 1.46
C SER A 45 -8.98 -0.79 2.28
N SER A 46 -9.61 -1.97 2.32
CA SER A 46 -9.07 -3.20 2.91
C SER A 46 -7.80 -3.72 2.20
N SER A 47 -7.78 -3.66 0.87
CA SER A 47 -6.63 -4.03 0.03
C SER A 47 -5.45 -3.08 0.22
N GLU A 48 -5.68 -1.78 0.38
CA GLU A 48 -4.60 -0.82 0.63
C GLU A 48 -4.00 -1.01 2.03
N LEU A 49 -4.85 -1.17 3.05
CA LEU A 49 -4.41 -1.39 4.43
C LEU A 49 -3.62 -2.70 4.59
N SER A 50 -4.11 -3.80 4.01
CA SER A 50 -3.40 -5.08 4.04
C SER A 50 -2.04 -4.99 3.35
N ALA A 51 -1.95 -4.34 2.18
CA ALA A 51 -0.68 -4.10 1.50
C ALA A 51 0.30 -3.27 2.36
N ILE A 52 -0.20 -2.24 3.08
CA ILE A 52 0.61 -1.44 4.00
C ILE A 52 1.14 -2.30 5.16
N LEU A 53 0.30 -3.15 5.75
CA LEU A 53 0.68 -4.01 6.87
C LEU A 53 1.71 -5.06 6.45
N THR A 54 1.47 -5.78 5.35
CA THR A 54 2.42 -6.74 4.80
C THR A 54 3.77 -6.07 4.55
N ARG A 55 3.76 -4.89 3.91
CA ARG A 55 4.99 -4.13 3.68
C ARG A 55 5.73 -3.75 4.98
N ARG A 56 5.02 -3.41 6.06
CA ARG A 56 5.66 -3.12 7.36
C ARG A 56 6.27 -4.36 7.97
N GLN A 57 5.61 -5.51 7.84
CA GLN A 57 6.13 -6.78 8.29
C GLN A 57 7.42 -7.14 7.54
N ASP A 58 7.42 -7.03 6.21
CA ASP A 58 8.62 -7.30 5.39
C ASP A 58 9.81 -6.42 5.78
N ILE A 59 9.57 -5.16 6.14
CA ILE A 59 10.63 -4.24 6.63
C ILE A 59 11.19 -4.72 7.96
N ASN A 60 10.31 -5.13 8.89
CA ASN A 60 10.73 -5.59 10.21
C ASN A 60 11.50 -6.92 10.13
N GLU A 61 11.15 -7.79 9.19
CA GLU A 61 11.81 -9.07 8.94
C GLU A 61 13.09 -8.92 8.10
N GLY A 62 13.37 -7.72 7.56
CA GLY A 62 14.52 -7.47 6.68
C GLY A 62 14.35 -8.01 5.26
N ASN A 63 13.17 -8.52 4.91
CA ASN A 63 12.83 -9.04 3.58
C ASN A 63 12.18 -7.98 2.66
N ALA A 64 12.16 -6.71 3.08
CA ALA A 64 11.55 -5.64 2.31
C ALA A 64 12.22 -5.49 0.94
N ALA A 65 11.42 -5.68 -0.12
CA ALA A 65 11.85 -5.39 -1.46
C ALA A 65 12.32 -3.92 -1.59
N PRO A 66 13.43 -3.66 -2.32
CA PRO A 66 13.85 -2.31 -2.62
C PRO A 66 12.69 -1.53 -3.26
N ARG A 67 12.43 -0.31 -2.76
CA ARG A 67 11.47 0.58 -3.42
C ARG A 67 12.03 0.95 -4.78
N LEU A 68 11.44 0.43 -5.84
CA LEU A 68 11.70 0.91 -7.19
C LEU A 68 11.08 2.31 -7.28
N THR A 69 11.88 3.34 -7.00
CA THR A 69 11.49 4.72 -7.28
C THR A 69 11.43 4.86 -8.79
N ARG A 70 10.22 4.82 -9.35
CA ARG A 70 10.01 5.14 -10.76
C ARG A 70 10.48 6.57 -10.98
N VAL A 71 11.53 6.72 -11.77
CA VAL A 71 12.04 8.04 -12.15
C VAL A 71 11.02 8.65 -13.11
N PHE A 72 10.44 9.77 -12.70
CA PHE A 72 9.51 10.51 -13.54
C PHE A 72 10.25 11.07 -14.77
N ASN A 73 9.78 10.72 -15.97
CA ASN A 73 10.30 11.27 -17.21
C ASN A 73 9.14 11.87 -18.02
N PRO A 74 9.04 13.22 -18.10
CA PRO A 74 7.90 13.87 -18.73
C PRO A 74 7.74 13.47 -20.20
N TYR A 75 8.82 13.13 -20.89
CA TYR A 75 8.78 12.73 -22.30
C TYR A 75 8.23 11.33 -22.53
N THR A 76 8.21 10.46 -21.51
CA THR A 76 7.63 9.11 -21.61
C THR A 76 6.26 9.01 -20.96
N GLU A 77 6.00 9.80 -19.92
CA GLU A 77 4.70 9.89 -19.25
C GLU A 77 3.68 10.67 -20.11
N PHE A 78 4.14 11.67 -20.88
CA PHE A 78 3.28 12.55 -21.68
C PHE A 78 3.58 12.46 -23.18
N LYS A 79 3.32 11.29 -23.78
CA LYS A 79 3.54 11.05 -25.23
C LYS A 79 2.61 11.87 -26.13
N GLU A 80 1.51 12.35 -25.56
CA GLU A 80 0.51 13.20 -26.21
C GLU A 80 1.02 14.62 -26.48
N PHE A 81 2.09 15.03 -25.80
CA PHE A 81 2.68 16.35 -25.93
C PHE A 81 4.04 16.27 -26.63
N SER A 82 4.28 17.20 -27.55
CA SER A 82 5.61 17.35 -28.13
C SER A 82 6.62 17.79 -27.08
N ARG A 83 7.90 17.49 -27.31
CA ARG A 83 8.99 17.95 -26.44
C ARG A 83 9.01 19.48 -26.26
N LYS A 84 8.58 20.22 -27.30
CA LYS A 84 8.47 21.67 -27.25
C LYS A 84 7.35 22.11 -26.30
N GLN A 85 6.16 21.53 -26.42
CA GLN A 85 5.03 21.84 -25.53
C GLN A 85 5.33 21.52 -24.07
N ILE A 86 5.95 20.37 -23.80
CA ILE A 86 6.37 19.99 -22.43
C ILE A 86 7.29 21.06 -21.83
N LYS A 87 8.28 21.53 -22.61
CA LYS A 87 9.22 22.56 -22.16
C LYS A 87 8.55 23.93 -21.99
N ASP A 88 7.64 24.30 -22.89
CA ASP A 88 6.89 25.55 -22.80
C ASP A 88 6.00 25.56 -21.54
N MET A 89 5.33 24.45 -21.23
CA MET A 89 4.57 24.29 -19.98
C MET A 89 5.47 24.31 -18.76
N GLU A 90 6.62 23.61 -18.79
CA GLU A 90 7.61 23.64 -17.71
C GLU A 90 8.04 25.07 -17.37
N MET A 91 8.26 25.93 -18.38
CA MET A 91 8.59 27.34 -18.17
C MET A 91 7.45 28.14 -17.52
N MET A 92 6.18 27.82 -17.84
CA MET A 92 5.04 28.46 -17.20
C MET A 92 4.94 28.10 -15.71
N PHE A 93 5.19 26.83 -15.35
CA PHE A 93 5.12 26.34 -13.97
C PHE A 93 6.34 26.72 -13.11
N LYS A 94 7.46 27.10 -13.73
CA LYS A 94 8.68 27.55 -13.03
C LYS A 94 8.62 29.00 -12.52
N ARG A 95 7.57 29.73 -12.86
CA ARG A 95 7.33 31.10 -12.40
C ARG A 95 6.67 31.12 -11.03
#